data_AF-A0ABC9CCW5-F1
#
_entry.id   AF-A0ABC9CCW5-F1
#
_cell.length_a   1.000
_cell.length_b   1.000
_cell.length_c   1.000
_cell.angle_alpha   90.00
_cell.angle_beta   90.00
_cell.angle_gamma   90.00
#
_symmetry.space_group_name_H-M   'P 1'
#
loop_
_entity.id
_entity.type
_entity.pdbx_description
1 polymer ?
#
loop_
_entity_poly.entity_id
_entity_poly.type
_entity_poly.pdbx_seq_one_letter_code
_entity_poly.pdbx_strand_id
1 'polypeptide(L)'
;MGQTLRLVDPPVLWVVVEAGKPTPEAAAALRRTAVMHRYVGCCEKLNASSSDADDLRPHQMNAALELVENHRLDGIVYFAHEEGVYSLDLFHRLRQIRRFGTWPVPVISENTKDGVVLEGPVCKQNQVVGWHTSEDSSKLRRFHVAMSGFAFNSTMLWDPKLRSHLAWNSIRHPDNVKEGFQGTTFVEQLVEDESQMEGVPADCSHIMNWHVPFGSENLAYPKGWRVGTNLDVIIPLK
;
A
#
# COMPACT_ATOMS: atom_id res chain seq x y z
N MET A 1 6.78 -13.05 0.22
CA MET A 1 6.83 -12.09 1.35
C MET A 1 7.76 -12.48 2.48
N GLY A 2 7.48 -13.53 3.28
CA GLY A 2 8.25 -13.81 4.51
C GLY A 2 9.77 -13.95 4.34
N GLN A 3 10.22 -14.54 3.23
CA GLN A 3 11.65 -14.62 2.89
C GLN A 3 12.28 -13.25 2.59
N THR A 4 11.53 -12.34 1.95
CA THR A 4 11.97 -10.96 1.70
C THR A 4 12.13 -10.21 3.03
N LEU A 5 11.12 -10.28 3.90
CA LEU A 5 11.13 -9.57 5.19
C LEU A 5 12.25 -10.05 6.12
N ARG A 6 12.65 -11.32 6.02
CA ARG A 6 13.81 -11.86 6.76
C ARG A 6 15.14 -11.17 6.40
N LEU A 7 15.24 -10.60 5.20
CA LEU A 7 16.42 -9.88 4.73
C LEU A 7 16.36 -8.38 5.06
N VAL A 8 15.27 -7.90 5.63
CA VAL A 8 15.12 -6.49 6.01
C VAL A 8 15.73 -6.28 7.38
N ASP A 9 16.56 -5.23 7.51
CA ASP A 9 17.16 -4.87 8.79
C ASP A 9 16.07 -4.59 9.84
N PRO A 10 16.21 -5.08 11.08
CA PRO A 10 15.27 -4.78 12.16
C PRO A 10 15.34 -3.30 12.59
N PRO A 11 14.29 -2.75 13.23
CA PRO A 11 13.04 -3.44 13.62
C PRO A 11 12.02 -3.50 12.48
N VAL A 12 11.39 -4.67 12.30
CA VAL A 12 10.24 -4.89 11.41
C VAL A 12 9.23 -5.72 12.17
N LEU A 13 7.97 -5.26 12.18
CA LEU A 13 6.84 -6.03 12.70
C LEU A 13 5.92 -6.38 11.53
N TRP A 14 5.77 -7.67 11.26
CA TRP A 14 4.84 -8.15 10.25
C TRP A 14 3.48 -8.46 10.87
N VAL A 15 2.48 -7.60 10.64
CA VAL A 15 1.10 -7.86 11.05
C VAL A 15 0.42 -8.68 9.96
N VAL A 16 0.05 -9.92 10.28
CA VAL A 16 -0.63 -10.84 9.38
C VAL A 16 -2.05 -11.03 9.86
N VAL A 17 -3.01 -10.63 9.03
CA VAL A 17 -4.44 -10.72 9.34
C VAL A 17 -5.11 -11.74 8.43
N GLU A 18 -5.60 -12.83 9.01
CA GLU A 18 -6.32 -13.87 8.30
C GLU A 18 -7.82 -13.65 8.39
N ALA A 19 -8.53 -13.83 7.28
CA ALA A 19 -9.99 -13.88 7.31
C ALA A 19 -10.43 -15.16 8.06
N GLY A 20 -11.26 -15.00 9.09
CA GLY A 20 -11.64 -16.07 9.98
C GLY A 20 -10.72 -16.21 11.19
N LYS A 21 -10.51 -17.45 11.62
CA LYS A 21 -9.73 -17.79 12.81
C LYS A 21 -8.30 -18.16 12.43
N PRO A 22 -7.29 -17.70 13.20
CA PRO A 22 -5.91 -18.12 13.00
C PRO A 22 -5.76 -19.65 13.01
N THR A 23 -5.01 -20.20 12.06
CA THR A 23 -4.76 -21.63 11.94
C THR A 23 -3.39 -22.03 12.52
N PRO A 24 -3.25 -23.20 13.16
CA PRO A 24 -1.96 -23.71 13.63
C PRO A 24 -0.91 -23.83 12.51
N GLU A 25 -1.35 -24.20 11.30
CA GLU A 25 -0.50 -24.42 10.13
C GLU A 25 0.13 -23.10 9.65
N ALA A 26 -0.67 -22.05 9.50
CA ALA A 26 -0.19 -20.73 9.13
C ALA A 26 0.69 -20.13 10.24
N ALA A 27 0.32 -20.29 11.51
CA ALA A 27 1.15 -19.87 12.64
C ALA A 27 2.53 -20.57 12.62
N ALA A 28 2.57 -21.87 12.33
CA ALA A 28 3.81 -22.62 12.20
C ALA A 28 4.65 -22.19 10.99
N ALA A 29 4.01 -21.81 9.88
CA ALA A 29 4.69 -21.23 8.72
C ALA A 29 5.32 -19.86 9.06
N LEU A 30 4.58 -18.97 9.71
CA LEU A 30 5.07 -17.64 10.12
C LEU A 30 6.25 -17.74 11.10
N ARG A 31 6.16 -18.63 12.09
CA ARG A 31 7.28 -18.89 13.03
C ARG A 31 8.57 -19.32 12.33
N ARG A 32 8.47 -20.12 11.27
CA ARG A 32 9.63 -20.57 10.49
C ARG A 32 10.33 -19.45 9.73
N THR A 33 9.67 -18.32 9.49
CA THR A 33 10.29 -17.17 8.82
C THR A 33 11.31 -16.43 9.72
N ALA A 34 11.22 -16.62 11.04
CA ALA A 34 11.98 -15.88 12.06
C ALA A 34 11.78 -14.35 12.03
N VAL A 35 10.82 -13.84 11.24
CA VAL A 35 10.43 -12.43 11.24
C VAL A 35 9.53 -12.18 12.45
N MET A 36 9.77 -11.08 13.17
CA MET A 36 8.87 -10.66 14.25
C MET A 36 7.49 -10.37 13.65
N HIS A 37 6.46 -11.07 14.12
CA HIS A 37 5.13 -10.99 13.55
C HIS A 37 4.04 -10.98 14.62
N ARG A 38 2.91 -10.41 14.26
CA ARG A 38 1.65 -10.50 14.99
C ARG A 38 0.63 -11.14 14.07
N TYR A 39 0.19 -12.34 14.41
CA TYR A 39 -0.76 -13.10 13.62
C TYR A 39 -2.13 -13.08 14.31
N VAL A 40 -3.14 -12.55 13.63
CA VAL A 40 -4.49 -12.35 14.15
C VAL A 40 -5.53 -12.75 13.11
N GLY A 41 -6.70 -13.13 13.58
CA GLY A 41 -7.86 -13.37 12.72
C GLY A 41 -8.78 -12.17 12.73
N CYS A 42 -9.56 -11.98 11.67
CA CYS A 42 -10.61 -10.97 11.61
C CYS A 42 -11.89 -11.55 10.99
N CYS A 43 -13.01 -10.85 11.20
CA CYS A 43 -14.20 -10.99 10.36
C CYS A 43 -14.78 -12.40 10.25
N GLU A 44 -14.67 -13.23 11.30
CA GLU A 44 -15.13 -14.62 11.28
C GLU A 44 -16.59 -14.78 10.81
N LYS A 45 -17.49 -13.93 11.30
CA LYS A 45 -18.90 -13.97 10.91
C LYS A 45 -19.09 -13.61 9.43
N LEU A 46 -18.37 -12.60 8.96
CA LEU A 46 -18.42 -12.16 7.56
C LEU A 46 -17.85 -13.23 6.65
N ASN A 47 -16.70 -13.82 7.02
CA ASN A 47 -16.07 -14.92 6.30
C ASN A 47 -16.94 -16.19 6.24
N ALA A 48 -17.76 -16.44 7.27
CA ALA A 48 -18.69 -17.55 7.28
C ALA A 48 -19.94 -17.32 6.41
N SER A 49 -20.26 -16.05 6.11
CA SER A 49 -21.40 -15.66 5.28
C SER A 49 -21.02 -15.13 3.89
N SER A 50 -19.72 -14.94 3.64
CA SER A 50 -19.21 -14.36 2.40
C SER A 50 -19.33 -15.35 1.26
N SER A 51 -19.76 -14.84 0.11
CA SER A 51 -19.56 -15.50 -1.16
C SER A 51 -18.11 -15.34 -1.62
N ASP A 52 -17.65 -16.17 -2.56
CA ASP A 52 -16.32 -16.02 -3.17
C ASP A 52 -16.10 -14.65 -3.85
N ALA A 53 -17.17 -13.87 -4.06
CA ALA A 53 -17.13 -12.54 -4.65
C ALA A 53 -16.92 -11.40 -3.63
N ASP A 54 -17.02 -11.67 -2.32
CA ASP A 54 -16.92 -10.64 -1.30
C ASP A 54 -15.45 -10.35 -0.94
N ASP A 55 -15.02 -9.11 -1.18
CA ASP A 55 -13.66 -8.66 -0.86
C ASP A 55 -13.50 -8.38 0.65
N LEU A 56 -12.87 -9.29 1.38
CA LEU A 56 -12.62 -9.14 2.83
C LEU A 56 -11.37 -8.28 3.15
N ARG A 57 -10.59 -7.87 2.15
CA ARG A 57 -9.33 -7.13 2.34
C ARG A 57 -9.50 -5.82 3.12
N PRO A 58 -10.52 -4.97 2.84
CA PRO A 58 -10.77 -3.76 3.63
C PRO A 58 -10.90 -4.05 5.13
N HIS A 59 -11.59 -5.12 5.49
CA HIS A 59 -11.77 -5.47 6.89
C HIS A 59 -10.49 -6.04 7.53
N GLN A 60 -9.70 -6.82 6.79
CA GLN A 60 -8.39 -7.29 7.25
C GLN A 60 -7.44 -6.10 7.51
N MET A 61 -7.41 -5.13 6.60
CA MET A 61 -6.64 -3.89 6.78
C MET A 61 -7.12 -3.10 7.99
N ASN A 62 -8.44 -2.98 8.19
CA ASN A 62 -9.01 -2.30 9.35
C ASN A 62 -8.66 -2.97 10.69
N ALA A 63 -8.66 -4.31 10.74
CA ALA A 63 -8.24 -5.03 11.94
C ALA A 63 -6.74 -4.82 12.26
N ALA A 64 -5.88 -4.72 11.23
CA ALA A 64 -4.48 -4.36 11.41
C ALA A 64 -4.32 -2.92 11.92
N LEU A 65 -5.04 -1.97 11.32
CA LEU A 65 -5.03 -0.56 11.74
C LEU A 65 -5.50 -0.38 13.18
N GLU A 66 -6.56 -1.10 13.57
CA GLU A 66 -7.04 -1.10 14.95
C GLU A 66 -5.99 -1.64 15.92
N LEU A 67 -5.26 -2.70 15.55
CA LEU A 67 -4.18 -3.23 16.37
C LEU A 67 -3.06 -2.20 16.56
N VAL A 68 -2.64 -1.53 15.48
CA VAL A 68 -1.61 -0.48 15.48
C VAL A 68 -2.07 0.71 16.32
N GLU A 69 -3.31 1.16 16.15
CA GLU A 69 -3.90 2.31 16.86
C GLU A 69 -4.08 2.03 18.35
N ASN A 70 -4.67 0.89 18.72
CA ASN A 70 -4.96 0.53 20.11
C ASN A 70 -3.68 0.34 20.95
N HIS A 71 -2.63 -0.21 20.35
CA HIS A 71 -1.34 -0.41 21.03
C HIS A 71 -0.36 0.75 20.82
N ARG A 72 -0.75 1.78 20.03
CA ARG A 72 0.10 2.91 19.65
C ARG A 72 1.49 2.47 19.18
N LEU A 73 1.51 1.52 18.24
CA LEU A 73 2.76 1.00 17.70
C LEU A 73 3.43 2.08 16.84
N ASP A 74 4.43 2.75 17.41
CA ASP A 74 5.12 3.86 16.76
C ASP A 74 6.05 3.39 15.64
N GLY A 75 5.83 3.90 14.43
CA GLY A 75 6.62 3.56 13.25
C GLY A 75 5.95 3.93 11.93
N ILE A 76 6.39 3.28 10.85
CA ILE A 76 5.84 3.47 9.51
C ILE A 76 4.92 2.30 9.18
N VAL A 77 3.66 2.60 8.86
CA VAL A 77 2.67 1.63 8.41
C VAL A 77 2.77 1.51 6.89
N TYR A 78 2.94 0.28 6.42
CA TYR A 78 3.01 -0.06 5.00
C TYR A 78 2.08 -1.23 4.67
N PHE A 79 1.24 -1.07 3.64
CA PHE A 79 0.36 -2.13 3.16
C PHE A 79 1.07 -2.95 2.08
N ALA A 80 1.57 -4.12 2.49
CA ALA A 80 2.20 -5.05 1.58
C ALA A 80 1.17 -6.05 1.02
N HIS A 81 0.88 -5.93 -0.26
CA HIS A 81 0.04 -6.86 -1.03
C HIS A 81 0.70 -8.26 -1.12
N GLU A 82 -0.11 -9.31 -1.07
CA GLU A 82 0.40 -10.69 -1.14
C GLU A 82 0.99 -11.03 -2.52
N GLU A 83 0.37 -10.53 -3.58
CA GLU A 83 0.81 -10.57 -4.98
C GLU A 83 1.91 -9.54 -5.32
N GLY A 84 2.49 -8.90 -4.31
CA GLY A 84 3.52 -7.88 -4.54
C GLY A 84 4.93 -8.45 -4.62
N VAL A 85 5.75 -7.88 -5.50
CA VAL A 85 7.20 -8.11 -5.53
C VAL A 85 7.89 -6.87 -4.99
N TYR A 86 8.74 -7.04 -3.98
CA TYR A 86 9.32 -5.94 -3.20
C TYR A 86 10.83 -5.95 -3.25
N SER A 87 11.42 -4.80 -3.56
CA SER A 87 12.86 -4.58 -3.40
C SER A 87 13.24 -4.40 -1.93
N LEU A 88 14.49 -4.71 -1.57
CA LEU A 88 14.99 -4.40 -0.22
C LEU A 88 15.20 -2.89 -0.02
N ASP A 89 15.48 -2.13 -1.09
CA ASP A 89 15.62 -0.67 -1.03
C ASP A 89 14.34 -0.01 -0.53
N LEU A 90 13.16 -0.53 -0.92
CA LEU A 90 11.88 -0.06 -0.40
C LEU A 90 11.89 0.06 1.13
N PHE A 91 12.27 -1.00 1.83
CA PHE A 91 12.21 -1.03 3.28
C PHE A 91 13.23 -0.10 3.95
N HIS A 92 14.35 0.18 3.30
CA HIS A 92 15.29 1.21 3.75
C HIS A 92 14.69 2.62 3.59
N ARG A 93 14.00 2.86 2.47
CA ARG A 93 13.35 4.12 2.14
C ARG A 93 12.13 4.40 3.01
N LEU A 94 11.34 3.36 3.33
CA LEU A 94 10.19 3.47 4.24
C LEU A 94 10.59 4.13 5.57
N ARG A 95 11.76 3.78 6.12
CA ARG A 95 12.27 4.33 7.39
C ARG A 95 12.58 5.82 7.36
N GLN A 96 12.71 6.41 6.16
CA GLN A 96 13.03 7.83 5.98
C GLN A 96 11.77 8.70 5.90
N ILE A 97 10.59 8.08 5.78
CA ILE A 97 9.30 8.77 5.72
C ILE A 97 9.05 9.48 7.05
N ARG A 98 8.70 10.75 6.97
CA ARG A 98 8.39 11.61 8.11
C ARG A 98 6.90 11.57 8.41
N ARG A 99 6.06 11.72 7.39
CA ARG A 99 4.60 11.80 7.53
C ARG A 99 3.89 10.86 6.58
N PHE A 100 3.93 11.13 5.29
CA PHE A 100 3.24 10.34 4.27
C PHE A 100 4.12 10.27 3.03
N GLY A 101 4.66 9.10 2.73
CA GLY A 101 5.53 8.85 1.57
C GLY A 101 4.79 8.12 0.47
N THR A 102 5.06 8.50 -0.78
CA THR A 102 4.42 7.90 -1.97
C THR A 102 5.41 7.74 -3.12
N TRP A 103 5.19 6.73 -3.97
CA TRP A 103 6.07 6.38 -5.08
C TRP A 103 5.32 5.62 -6.19
N PRO A 104 5.88 5.57 -7.41
CA PRO A 104 5.19 4.90 -8.51
C PRO A 104 5.19 3.39 -8.37
N VAL A 105 4.04 2.79 -8.68
CA VAL A 105 3.81 1.34 -8.66
C VAL A 105 3.33 0.87 -10.03
N PRO A 106 4.11 0.02 -10.70
CA PRO A 106 3.67 -0.69 -11.87
C PRO A 106 2.80 -1.89 -11.48
N VAL A 107 1.71 -2.02 -12.22
CA VAL A 107 0.78 -3.14 -12.18
C VAL A 107 0.93 -3.90 -13.49
N ILE A 108 1.13 -5.20 -13.39
CA ILE A 108 1.09 -6.06 -14.57
C ILE A 108 -0.38 -6.27 -14.98
N SER A 109 -0.69 -6.02 -16.26
CA SER A 109 -2.05 -6.09 -16.79
C SER A 109 -2.05 -6.77 -18.16
N GLU A 110 -2.86 -7.81 -18.32
CA GLU A 110 -2.99 -8.53 -19.60
C GLU A 110 -3.78 -7.73 -20.65
N ASN A 111 -4.48 -6.68 -20.22
CA ASN A 111 -5.37 -5.89 -21.08
C ASN A 111 -4.67 -4.71 -21.78
N THR A 112 -3.37 -4.49 -21.55
CA THR A 112 -2.61 -3.39 -22.17
C THR A 112 -1.59 -3.90 -23.18
N LYS A 113 -1.36 -3.09 -24.23
CA LYS A 113 -0.42 -3.45 -25.32
C LYS A 113 1.01 -3.71 -24.83
N ASP A 114 1.42 -3.01 -23.76
CA ASP A 114 2.75 -3.12 -23.17
C ASP A 114 2.82 -4.09 -21.98
N GLY A 115 1.67 -4.65 -21.56
CA GLY A 115 1.56 -5.60 -20.45
C GLY A 115 1.75 -5.01 -19.05
N VAL A 116 1.99 -3.70 -18.94
CA VAL A 116 2.27 -2.99 -17.69
C VAL A 116 1.55 -1.64 -17.68
N VAL A 117 0.87 -1.35 -16.58
CA VAL A 117 0.26 -0.05 -16.27
C VAL A 117 1.09 0.58 -15.16
N LEU A 118 1.59 1.80 -15.38
CA LEU A 118 2.31 2.55 -14.36
C LEU A 118 1.41 3.64 -13.79
N GLU A 119 1.18 3.58 -12.48
CA GLU A 119 0.44 4.61 -11.74
C GLU A 119 1.31 5.16 -10.60
N GLY A 120 1.26 6.47 -10.36
CA GLY A 120 1.91 7.06 -9.20
C GLY A 120 2.22 8.54 -9.29
N PRO A 121 2.92 9.08 -8.27
CA PRO A 121 3.26 10.49 -8.18
C PRO A 121 4.37 10.85 -9.17
N VAL A 122 4.30 12.07 -9.68
CA VAL A 122 5.41 12.76 -10.34
C VAL A 122 5.95 13.79 -9.37
N CYS A 123 7.26 13.79 -9.13
CA CYS A 123 7.85 14.57 -8.05
C CYS A 123 8.95 15.51 -8.53
N LYS A 124 9.02 16.68 -7.91
CA LYS A 124 10.11 17.65 -8.08
C LYS A 124 10.67 17.99 -6.71
N GLN A 125 11.93 17.63 -6.47
CA GLN A 125 12.63 17.93 -5.21
C GLN A 125 11.84 17.49 -3.96
N ASN A 126 11.37 16.24 -3.94
CA ASN A 126 10.60 15.59 -2.88
C ASN A 126 9.13 15.98 -2.79
N GLN A 127 8.68 16.97 -3.57
CA GLN A 127 7.28 17.41 -3.60
C GLN A 127 6.55 16.75 -4.76
N VAL A 128 5.36 16.22 -4.48
CA VAL A 128 4.45 15.74 -5.54
C VAL A 128 3.97 16.95 -6.33
N VAL A 129 4.11 16.92 -7.65
CA VAL A 129 3.69 17.98 -8.58
C VAL A 129 2.56 17.55 -9.51
N GLY A 130 2.14 16.30 -9.40
CA GLY A 130 1.08 15.73 -10.21
C GLY A 130 1.14 14.21 -10.19
N TRP A 131 0.33 13.60 -11.04
CA TRP A 131 0.14 12.17 -11.11
C TRP A 131 0.35 11.65 -12.53
N HIS A 132 1.04 10.52 -12.62
CA HIS A 132 1.15 9.73 -13.83
C HIS A 132 0.16 8.58 -13.76
N THR A 133 -0.62 8.40 -14.82
CA THR A 133 -1.50 7.25 -14.99
C THR A 133 -1.64 6.93 -16.47
N SER A 134 -1.65 5.64 -16.77
CA SER A 134 -1.86 5.12 -18.12
C SER A 134 -3.33 4.74 -18.40
N GLU A 135 -4.22 4.83 -17.40
CA GLU A 135 -5.63 4.45 -17.54
C GLU A 135 -6.59 5.65 -17.46
N ASP A 136 -7.48 5.78 -18.45
CA ASP A 136 -8.50 6.84 -18.48
C ASP A 136 -9.53 6.74 -17.35
N SER A 137 -9.84 5.53 -16.89
CA SER A 137 -10.77 5.26 -15.77
C SER A 137 -10.29 5.88 -14.46
N SER A 138 -8.97 6.05 -14.32
CA SER A 138 -8.34 6.56 -13.12
C SER A 138 -8.52 8.06 -12.95
N LYS A 139 -8.87 8.82 -14.00
CA LYS A 139 -9.04 10.29 -14.00
C LYS A 139 -10.09 10.83 -13.01
N LEU A 140 -10.96 9.96 -12.50
CA LEU A 140 -11.97 10.29 -11.51
C LEU A 140 -11.46 10.24 -10.06
N ARG A 141 -10.28 9.65 -9.83
CA ARG A 141 -9.64 9.56 -8.50
C ARG A 141 -9.06 10.94 -8.13
N ARG A 142 -9.03 11.27 -6.84
CA ARG A 142 -8.31 12.46 -6.36
C ARG A 142 -6.81 12.18 -6.30
N PHE A 143 -6.45 11.04 -5.71
CA PHE A 143 -5.07 10.57 -5.59
C PHE A 143 -4.86 9.31 -6.43
N HIS A 144 -3.86 9.32 -7.29
CA HIS A 144 -3.56 8.21 -8.20
C HIS A 144 -2.46 7.32 -7.62
N VAL A 145 -2.79 6.68 -6.51
CA VAL A 145 -1.89 5.77 -5.79
C VAL A 145 -2.44 4.36 -5.75
N ALA A 146 -1.56 3.38 -5.95
CA ALA A 146 -1.84 1.99 -5.61
C ALA A 146 -1.78 1.81 -4.09
N MET A 147 -2.49 0.79 -3.56
CA MET A 147 -2.47 0.52 -2.12
C MET A 147 -1.08 0.22 -1.55
N SER A 148 -0.20 -0.37 -2.37
CA SER A 148 1.19 -0.65 -2.00
C SER A 148 2.17 0.45 -2.43
N GLY A 149 1.67 1.58 -2.92
CA GLY A 149 2.45 2.72 -3.42
C GLY A 149 2.65 3.85 -2.43
N PHE A 150 2.22 3.66 -1.19
CA PHE A 150 2.42 4.64 -0.14
C PHE A 150 2.65 3.98 1.22
N ALA A 151 3.19 4.77 2.14
CA ALA A 151 3.30 4.43 3.56
C ALA A 151 3.18 5.71 4.39
N PHE A 152 2.80 5.56 5.66
CA PHE A 152 2.55 6.72 6.50
C PHE A 152 2.98 6.47 7.95
N ASN A 153 3.23 7.56 8.66
CA ASN A 153 3.58 7.54 10.07
C ASN A 153 2.36 7.12 10.89
N SER A 154 2.50 6.06 11.68
CA SER A 154 1.42 5.49 12.48
C SER A 154 0.77 6.51 13.42
N THR A 155 1.51 7.53 13.87
CA THR A 155 0.98 8.61 14.72
C THR A 155 -0.20 9.35 14.10
N MET A 156 -0.33 9.35 12.76
CA MET A 156 -1.48 9.91 12.05
C MET A 156 -2.81 9.22 12.41
N LEU A 157 -2.79 7.99 12.93
CA LEU A 157 -3.98 7.27 13.35
C LEU A 157 -4.58 7.84 14.65
N TRP A 158 -3.75 8.32 15.59
CA TRP A 158 -4.21 8.72 16.94
C TRP A 158 -3.83 10.14 17.36
N ASP A 159 -2.86 10.80 16.74
CA ASP A 159 -2.49 12.18 17.08
C ASP A 159 -3.49 13.17 16.46
N PRO A 160 -4.28 13.90 17.27
CA PRO A 160 -5.27 14.85 16.76
C PRO A 160 -4.65 15.97 15.91
N LYS A 161 -3.37 16.29 16.10
CA LYS A 161 -2.67 17.34 15.33
C LYS A 161 -2.29 16.90 13.92
N LEU A 162 -2.17 15.59 13.71
CA LEU A 162 -1.71 15.02 12.44
C LEU A 162 -2.86 14.47 11.58
N ARG A 163 -4.05 14.31 12.17
CA ARG A 163 -5.28 13.90 11.47
C ARG A 163 -5.75 14.97 10.49
N SER A 164 -6.18 14.53 9.31
CA SER A 164 -6.92 15.36 8.37
C SER A 164 -8.28 15.73 8.95
N HIS A 165 -8.77 16.94 8.64
CA HIS A 165 -10.13 17.37 8.99
C HIS A 165 -11.23 16.52 8.34
N LEU A 166 -10.91 15.59 7.43
CA LEU A 166 -11.86 14.61 6.89
C LEU A 166 -11.96 13.35 7.76
N ALA A 167 -11.00 13.11 8.65
CA ALA A 167 -10.92 11.94 9.52
C ALA A 167 -11.30 12.26 10.98
N TRP A 168 -12.44 12.91 11.19
CA TRP A 168 -12.97 13.11 12.54
C TRP A 168 -13.35 11.77 13.21
N ASN A 169 -13.62 10.74 12.39
CA ASN A 169 -13.76 9.34 12.80
C ASN A 169 -12.42 8.58 12.69
N SER A 170 -12.38 7.32 13.09
CA SER A 170 -11.20 6.47 12.89
C SER A 170 -10.86 6.31 11.41
N ILE A 171 -9.57 6.42 11.05
CA ILE A 171 -9.06 6.18 9.69
C ILE A 171 -9.22 4.70 9.36
N ARG A 172 -10.10 4.37 8.41
CA ARG A 172 -10.46 2.99 8.04
C ARG A 172 -10.75 2.89 6.55
N HIS A 173 -10.50 1.72 5.98
CA HIS A 173 -10.97 1.37 4.65
C HIS A 173 -12.50 1.22 4.66
N PRO A 174 -13.22 1.87 3.73
CA PRO A 174 -14.66 1.66 3.61
C PRO A 174 -14.97 0.28 3.02
N ASP A 175 -16.09 -0.30 3.43
CA ASP A 175 -16.48 -1.66 3.05
C ASP A 175 -16.90 -1.77 1.57
N ASN A 176 -17.47 -0.71 0.99
CA ASN A 176 -18.06 -0.71 -0.36
C ASN A 176 -17.36 0.28 -1.30
N VAL A 177 -16.04 0.15 -1.46
CA VAL A 177 -15.28 0.96 -2.42
C VAL A 177 -15.15 0.21 -3.73
N LYS A 178 -15.49 0.86 -4.84
CA LYS A 178 -15.24 0.32 -6.18
C LYS A 178 -13.77 -0.02 -6.34
N GLU A 179 -13.49 -1.13 -7.01
CA GLU A 179 -12.12 -1.51 -7.36
C GLU A 179 -11.38 -0.35 -8.04
N GLY A 180 -10.13 -0.11 -7.64
CA GLY A 180 -9.33 1.03 -8.07
C GLY A 180 -9.52 2.33 -7.28
N PHE A 181 -10.55 2.45 -6.42
CA PHE A 181 -10.75 3.64 -5.57
C PHE A 181 -10.28 3.46 -4.12
N GLN A 182 -9.92 2.24 -3.72
CA GLN A 182 -9.50 1.93 -2.34
C GLN A 182 -8.32 2.82 -1.88
N GLY A 183 -7.33 3.04 -2.74
CA GLY A 183 -6.19 3.91 -2.47
C GLY A 183 -6.59 5.36 -2.22
N THR A 184 -7.30 5.98 -3.16
CA THR A 184 -7.69 7.40 -3.04
C THR A 184 -8.59 7.63 -1.82
N THR A 185 -9.59 6.78 -1.59
CA THR A 185 -10.53 6.97 -0.47
C THR A 185 -9.88 6.78 0.89
N PHE A 186 -8.83 5.96 0.99
CA PHE A 186 -8.05 5.84 2.21
C PHE A 186 -7.14 7.05 2.42
N VAL A 187 -6.43 7.48 1.38
CA VAL A 187 -5.49 8.61 1.46
C VAL A 187 -6.18 9.93 1.75
N GLU A 188 -7.39 10.15 1.25
CA GLU A 188 -8.24 11.31 1.60
C GLU A 188 -8.52 11.45 3.10
N GLN A 189 -8.47 10.35 3.85
CA GLN A 189 -8.61 10.39 5.32
C GLN A 189 -7.28 10.72 6.01
N LEU A 190 -6.13 10.46 5.38
CA LEU A 190 -4.81 10.67 5.96
C LEU A 190 -4.28 12.08 5.72
N VAL A 191 -4.46 12.60 4.51
CA VAL A 191 -3.89 13.88 4.07
C VAL A 191 -4.93 14.75 3.40
N GLU A 192 -4.78 16.06 3.57
CA GLU A 192 -5.70 17.05 2.98
C GLU A 192 -5.42 17.25 1.49
N ASP A 193 -4.14 17.33 1.13
CA ASP A 193 -3.66 17.53 -0.23
C ASP A 193 -2.20 17.05 -0.37
N GLU A 194 -1.70 17.11 -1.61
CA GLU A 194 -0.37 16.66 -1.99
C GLU A 194 0.79 17.41 -1.31
N SER A 195 0.55 18.59 -0.71
CA SER A 195 1.58 19.30 0.06
C SER A 195 1.99 18.55 1.33
N GLN A 196 1.14 17.63 1.80
CA GLN A 196 1.41 16.77 2.95
C GLN A 196 2.09 15.45 2.55
N MET A 197 2.34 15.23 1.26
CA MET A 197 2.99 14.04 0.72
C MET A 197 4.46 14.30 0.41
N GLU A 198 5.30 13.29 0.63
CA GLU A 198 6.68 13.28 0.18
C GLU A 198 6.93 12.18 -0.86
N GLY A 199 7.63 12.53 -1.93
CA GLY A 199 8.02 11.59 -2.96
C GLY A 199 9.17 10.69 -2.49
N VAL A 200 9.06 9.38 -2.65
CA VAL A 200 10.09 8.43 -2.18
C VAL A 200 10.62 7.59 -3.33
N PRO A 201 11.89 7.71 -3.75
CA PRO A 201 12.84 8.77 -3.41
C PRO A 201 12.36 10.15 -3.91
N ALA A 202 13.09 11.22 -3.56
CA ALA A 202 12.67 12.60 -3.75
C ALA A 202 12.22 12.99 -5.18
N ASP A 203 12.71 12.31 -6.21
CA ASP A 203 12.36 12.52 -7.61
C ASP A 203 11.32 11.53 -8.16
N CYS A 204 10.82 10.60 -7.32
CA CYS A 204 9.89 9.55 -7.69
C CYS A 204 10.37 8.73 -8.91
N SER A 205 11.69 8.60 -9.08
CA SER A 205 12.30 8.00 -10.29
C SER A 205 12.52 6.49 -10.18
N HIS A 206 12.30 5.91 -9.00
CA HIS A 206 12.58 4.50 -8.73
C HIS A 206 11.29 3.73 -8.54
N ILE A 207 11.26 2.55 -9.16
CA ILE A 207 10.25 1.54 -8.91
C ILE A 207 10.79 0.67 -7.79
N MET A 208 10.06 0.57 -6.68
CA MET A 208 10.51 -0.16 -5.49
C MET A 208 9.68 -1.40 -5.17
N ASN A 209 8.50 -1.51 -5.78
CA ASN A 209 7.62 -2.67 -5.73
C ASN A 209 6.83 -2.80 -7.03
N TRP A 210 6.30 -4.00 -7.28
CA TRP A 210 5.43 -4.34 -8.40
C TRP A 210 4.19 -5.04 -7.86
N HIS A 211 3.05 -4.86 -8.52
CA HIS A 211 1.86 -5.68 -8.32
C HIS A 211 1.73 -6.67 -9.48
N VAL A 212 1.70 -7.96 -9.15
CA VAL A 212 1.73 -9.07 -10.12
C VAL A 212 0.55 -10.00 -9.84
N PRO A 213 -0.63 -9.76 -10.44
CA PRO A 213 -1.83 -10.56 -10.19
C PRO A 213 -1.61 -12.06 -10.43
N PHE A 214 -2.20 -12.92 -9.61
CA PHE A 214 -2.15 -14.37 -9.79
C PHE A 214 -2.74 -14.81 -11.14
N GLY A 215 -2.27 -15.93 -11.69
CA GLY A 215 -2.79 -16.51 -12.95
C GLY A 215 -2.19 -15.92 -14.22
N SER A 216 -1.20 -15.04 -14.09
CA SER A 216 -0.52 -14.39 -15.18
C SER A 216 0.59 -15.31 -15.75
N GLU A 217 0.16 -16.31 -16.52
CA GLU A 217 1.02 -17.42 -16.99
C GLU A 217 2.01 -17.01 -18.09
N ASN A 218 1.86 -15.83 -18.71
CA ASN A 218 2.67 -15.35 -19.85
C ASN A 218 3.47 -14.07 -19.57
N LEU A 219 3.87 -13.82 -18.31
CA LEU A 219 4.42 -12.51 -17.98
C LEU A 219 5.86 -12.27 -18.39
N ALA A 220 6.05 -11.13 -19.05
CA ALA A 220 7.29 -10.39 -19.00
C ALA A 220 7.55 -9.99 -17.53
N TYR A 221 8.42 -10.72 -16.84
CA TYR A 221 8.96 -10.31 -15.55
C TYR A 221 9.43 -8.84 -15.60
N PRO A 222 9.35 -8.10 -14.47
CA PRO A 222 9.84 -6.74 -14.38
C PRO A 222 11.19 -6.55 -15.07
N LYS A 223 11.22 -5.78 -16.17
CA LYS A 223 12.45 -5.59 -16.96
C LYS A 223 13.46 -4.67 -16.26
N GLY A 224 13.07 -4.03 -15.15
CA GLY A 224 13.94 -3.17 -14.34
C GLY A 224 13.24 -2.56 -13.14
N TRP A 225 14.01 -1.86 -12.30
CA TRP A 225 13.55 -1.18 -11.07
C TRP A 225 13.65 0.36 -11.19
N ARG A 226 13.81 0.86 -12.41
CA ARG A 226 13.91 2.29 -12.72
C ARG A 226 12.83 2.66 -13.71
N VAL A 227 12.32 3.87 -13.58
CA VAL A 227 11.50 4.44 -14.66
C VAL A 227 12.44 4.83 -15.80
N GLY A 228 12.23 4.26 -16.99
CA GLY A 228 13.14 4.43 -18.14
C GLY A 228 13.20 5.86 -18.70
N THR A 229 12.22 6.69 -18.37
CA THR A 229 12.09 8.11 -18.71
C THR A 229 11.47 8.86 -17.54
N ASN A 230 11.68 10.17 -17.41
CA ASN A 230 10.94 10.96 -16.41
C ASN A 230 9.44 10.77 -16.66
N LEU A 231 8.66 10.50 -15.61
CA LEU A 231 7.21 10.40 -15.73
C LEU A 231 6.63 11.77 -16.07
N ASP A 232 5.84 11.82 -17.12
CA ASP A 232 5.09 13.02 -17.47
C ASP A 232 3.92 13.20 -16.49
N VAL A 233 3.65 14.46 -16.14
CA VAL A 233 2.45 14.84 -15.40
C VAL A 233 1.26 14.73 -16.33
N ILE A 234 0.50 13.64 -16.21
CA ILE A 234 -0.74 13.43 -16.97
C ILE A 234 -1.90 14.16 -16.30
N ILE A 235 -1.91 14.16 -14.96
CA ILE A 235 -2.93 14.80 -14.14
C ILE A 235 -2.24 15.80 -13.21
N PRO A 236 -2.36 17.11 -13.45
CA PRO A 236 -1.79 18.12 -12.58
C PRO A 236 -2.57 18.22 -11.27
N LEU A 237 -1.93 18.78 -10.24
CA LEU A 237 -2.59 19.12 -8.99
C LEU A 237 -3.69 20.17 -9.22
N LYS A 238 -4.76 20.12 -8.43
CA LYS A 238 -5.87 21.08 -8.47
C LYS A 238 -5.63 22.29 -7.58
#